data_AF-A0A840NH69-F1
#
_entry.id   AF-A0A840NH69-F1
#
_cell.length_a   1.000
_cell.length_b   1.000
_cell.length_c   1.000
_cell.angle_alpha   90.00
_cell.angle_beta   90.00
_cell.angle_gamma   90.00
#
_symmetry.space_group_name_H-M   'P 1'
#
loop_
_entity.id
_entity.type
_entity.pdbx_description
1 polymer ?
#
loop_
_entity_poly.entity_id
_entity_poly.type
_entity_poly.pdbx_seq_one_letter_code
_entity_poly.pdbx_strand_id
1 'polypeptide(L)' 'MEYLTGWRTSTRSTHQGQCVEVGFGSGRVGVRDTKDRPGGYFAVDPARWGDFLGVLKRGEFDR' A
#
# COMPACT_ATOMS: atom_id res chain seq x y z
N MET A 1 -10.30 15.91 8.77
CA MET A 1 -8.87 15.65 8.55
C MET A 1 -8.78 14.16 8.25
N GLU A 2 -8.56 13.77 6.99
CA GLU A 2 -8.34 12.36 6.65
C GLU A 2 -7.04 11.90 7.32
N TYR A 3 -7.11 10.90 8.19
CA TYR A 3 -5.93 10.33 8.82
C TYR A 3 -5.92 8.82 8.58
N LEU A 4 -4.87 8.35 7.92
CA LEU A 4 -4.63 6.93 7.74
C LEU A 4 -3.98 6.36 9.01
N THR A 5 -4.52 5.26 9.50
CA THR A 5 -4.00 4.55 10.68
C THR A 5 -3.78 3.09 10.34
N GLY A 6 -3.25 2.33 11.31
CA GLY A 6 -3.08 0.89 11.15
C GLY A 6 -2.14 0.52 10.01
N TRP A 7 -1.05 1.26 9.82
CA TRP A 7 -0.02 0.94 8.83
C TRP A 7 0.53 -0.47 9.05
N ARG A 8 0.49 -1.29 8.00
CA ARG A 8 1.01 -2.67 8.01
C ARG A 8 2.12 -2.80 6.98
N THR A 9 3.29 -3.20 7.45
CA THR A 9 4.40 -3.61 6.59
C THR A 9 4.18 -5.05 6.13
N SER A 10 4.51 -5.36 4.86
CA SER A 10 4.47 -6.74 4.37
C SER A 10 5.46 -7.64 5.13
N THR A 11 5.05 -8.85 5.47
CA THR A 11 5.95 -9.87 6.07
C THR A 11 7.00 -10.37 5.08
N ARG A 12 6.83 -10.12 3.78
CA ARG A 12 7.81 -10.41 2.72
C ARG A 12 8.95 -9.38 2.65
N SER A 13 8.89 -8.32 3.46
CA SER A 13 9.89 -7.25 3.52
C SER A 13 11.17 -7.61 4.30
N THR A 14 11.27 -8.80 4.88
CA THR A 14 12.33 -9.15 5.84
C THR A 14 13.73 -9.31 5.23
N HIS A 15 13.87 -9.60 3.93
CA HIS A 15 15.19 -9.93 3.34
C HIS A 15 15.49 -9.29 1.97
N GLN A 16 14.62 -8.46 1.40
CA GLN A 16 14.72 -8.07 -0.02
C GLN A 16 14.52 -6.57 -0.32
N GLY A 17 14.54 -5.69 0.69
CA GLY A 17 14.60 -4.24 0.47
C GLY A 17 13.43 -3.58 -0.29
N GLN A 18 12.43 -4.34 -0.74
CA GLN A 18 11.21 -3.87 -1.39
C GLN A 18 10.11 -3.74 -0.33
N CYS A 19 10.27 -2.76 0.57
CA CYS A 19 9.46 -2.66 1.77
C CYS A 19 8.30 -1.69 1.56
N VAL A 20 7.09 -2.20 1.35
CA VAL A 20 5.86 -1.38 1.24
C VAL A 20 5.04 -1.47 2.53
N GLU A 21 4.49 -0.34 2.95
CA GLU A 21 3.50 -0.21 4.04
C GLU A 21 2.13 0.20 3.46
N VAL A 22 1.05 -0.43 3.95
CA VAL A 22 -0.33 -0.07 3.60
C VAL A 22 -1.09 0.38 4.84
N GLY A 23 -1.75 1.52 4.77
CA GLY A 23 -2.55 2.11 5.86
C GLY A 23 -4.00 2.32 5.42
N PHE A 24 -4.93 2.30 6.39
CA PHE A 24 -6.36 2.43 6.14
C PHE A 24 -6.96 3.53 7.02
N GLY A 25 -7.91 4.30 6.50
CA GLY A 25 -8.60 5.32 7.29
C GLY A 25 -9.52 6.19 6.44
N SER A 26 -10.60 6.70 7.06
CA SER A 26 -11.52 7.70 6.49
C SER A 26 -11.98 7.46 5.04
N GLY A 27 -12.13 6.20 4.61
CA GLY A 27 -12.51 5.89 3.22
C GLY A 27 -11.37 6.01 2.21
N ARG A 28 -10.11 5.88 2.67
CA ARG A 28 -8.90 5.86 1.85
C ARG A 28 -8.01 4.68 2.22
N VAL A 29 -7.23 4.25 1.24
CA VAL A 29 -6.12 3.32 1.41
C VAL A 29 -4.86 4.04 1.00
N GLY A 30 -3.89 4.14 1.90
CA GLY A 30 -2.59 4.72 1.60
C GLY A 30 -1.51 3.68 1.49
N VAL A 31 -0.53 4.00 0.65
CA VAL A 31 0.63 3.15 0.40
C VAL A 31 1.86 4.03 0.40
N ARG A 32 2.92 3.55 1.04
CA ARG A 32 4.21 4.24 1.07
C ARG A 32 5.37 3.29 1.06
N ASP A 33 6.52 3.83 0.69
CA ASP A 33 7.80 3.18 0.92
C ASP A 33 8.10 3.20 2.43
N THR A 34 8.37 2.02 2.99
CA THR A 34 8.76 1.87 4.39
C THR A 34 10.09 2.58 4.68
N LYS A 35 10.96 2.68 3.67
CA LYS A 35 12.31 3.24 3.78
C LYS A 35 12.33 4.76 3.63
N ASP A 36 11.38 5.32 2.88
CA ASP A 36 11.25 6.75 2.65
C ASP A 36 9.92 7.29 3.21
N ARG A 37 9.71 7.13 4.51
CA ARG A 37 8.53 7.69 5.20
C ARG A 37 8.43 9.23 5.09
N PRO A 38 9.54 10.00 5.13
CA PRO A 38 9.49 11.44 4.92
C PRO A 38 9.00 11.83 3.52
N GLY A 39 9.23 10.98 2.50
CA GLY A 39 8.71 11.16 1.13
C GLY A 39 7.18 11.13 1.02
N GLY A 40 6.47 10.74 2.09
CA GLY A 40 5.01 10.76 2.15
C GLY A 40 4.36 9.45 1.71
N TYR A 41 3.11 9.54 1.26
CA TYR A 41 2.32 8.39 0.82
C TYR A 41 1.35 8.80 -0.29
N PHE A 42 0.99 7.86 -1.16
CA PHE A 42 -0.15 8.05 -2.05
C PHE A 42 -1.39 7.43 -1.42
N ALA A 43 -2.57 8.00 -1.68
CA ALA A 43 -3.85 7.50 -1.18
C ALA A 43 -4.86 7.34 -2.32
N VAL A 44 -5.65 6.27 -2.25
CA VAL A 44 -6.68 5.92 -3.23
C VAL A 44 -7.97 5.52 -2.53
N ASP A 45 -9.07 5.50 -3.28
CA ASP A 45 -10.34 5.01 -2.77
C ASP A 45 -10.32 3.48 -2.59
N PRO A 46 -11.00 2.92 -1.58
CA PRO A 46 -11.03 1.49 -1.29
C PRO A 46 -11.49 0.62 -2.47
N ALA A 47 -12.45 1.11 -3.27
CA ALA A 47 -12.92 0.40 -4.46
C ALA A 47 -11.77 0.22 -5.48
N ARG A 48 -11.05 1.30 -5.78
CA ARG A 48 -9.92 1.29 -6.71
C ARG A 48 -8.75 0.45 -6.18
N TRP A 49 -8.54 0.47 -4.87
CA TRP A 49 -7.58 -0.43 -4.22
C TRP A 49 -7.96 -1.91 -4.42
N GLY A 50 -9.25 -2.24 -4.26
CA GLY A 50 -9.77 -3.58 -4.53
C GLY A 50 -9.55 -4.04 -5.97
N ASP A 51 -9.85 -3.18 -6.95
CA ASP A 51 -9.64 -3.47 -8.37
C ASP A 51 -8.15 -3.72 -8.67
N PHE A 52 -7.27 -2.86 -8.14
CA PHE A 52 -5.82 -2.99 -8.29
C PHE A 52 -5.31 -4.32 -7.73
N LEU A 53 -5.75 -4.71 -6.53
CA LEU A 53 -5.40 -6.01 -5.95
C LEU A 53 -5.93 -7.18 -6.80
N GLY A 54 -7.10 -7.02 -7.42
CA GLY A 54 -7.65 -8.01 -8.35
C GLY A 54 -6.77 -8.22 -9.56
N VAL A 55 -6.29 -7.14 -10.18
CA VAL A 55 -5.36 -7.16 -11.32
C VAL A 55 -4.01 -7.79 -10.91
N LEU A 56 -3.45 -7.38 -9.77
CA LEU A 56 -2.19 -7.94 -9.25
C LEU A 56 -2.29 -9.45 -9.02
N LYS A 57 -3.37 -9.94 -8.41
CA LYS A 57 -3.56 -11.36 -8.14
C LYS A 57 -3.71 -12.21 -9.40
N ARG A 58 -4.08 -11.60 -10.53
CA ARG A 58 -4.11 -12.25 -11.85
C ARG A 58 -2.76 -12.28 -12.55
N GLY A 59 -1.72 -11.69 -11.95
CA GLY A 59 -0.37 -11.66 -12.50
C GLY A 59 -0.23 -10.75 -13.73
N GLU A 60 -1.17 -9.81 -13.93
CA GLU A 60 -1.15 -8.93 -15.11
C GLU A 60 0.08 -7.98 -15.16
N PHE A 61 0.79 -7.85 -14.03
CA PHE A 61 2.02 -7.07 -13.91
C PHE A 61 3.28 -7.92 -13.68
N ASP A 62 3.22 -9.25 -13.80
CA ASP A 62 4.35 -10.16 -13.52
C ASP A 62 5.35 -10.29 -14.69
N ARG A 63 5.32 -9.35 -15.63
CA ARG A 63 6.11 -9.39 -16.88
C ARG A 63 7.54 -8.89 -16.70
#